data_AF-A0A1W1UYP1-F1
#
_entry.id   AF-A0A1W1UYP1-F1
#
_cell.length_a   1.000
_cell.length_b   1.000
_cell.length_c   1.000
_cell.angle_alpha   90.00
_cell.angle_beta   90.00
_cell.angle_gamma   90.00
#
_symmetry.space_group_name_H-M   'P 1'
#
loop_
_entity.id
_entity.type
_entity.pdbx_description
1 polymer ?
#
loop_
_entity_poly.entity_id
_entity_poly.type
_entity_poly.pdbx_seq_one_letter_code
_entity_poly.pdbx_strand_id
1 'polypeptide(L)'
;MEIGINELIEAYSRIAKVTHYHIFILAIILDIITGYIKAVVVKDLDSKVGLKGILKHLSVVGLVFLVCPYMWLLGYGGIAVFLIYSITLTYVISLIENYDAISPGTLPPWLGQFFRRTKEDIDKMDITDLKRIDKE
;
A
#
# COMPACT_ATOMS: atom_id res chain seq x y z
N MET A 1 5.80 -11.17 28.58
CA MET A 1 6.55 -9.93 28.29
C MET A 1 5.53 -8.81 28.38
N GLU A 2 5.59 -8.02 29.44
CA GLU A 2 4.73 -6.85 29.58
C GLU A 2 5.36 -5.71 28.77
N ILE A 3 4.59 -5.11 27.86
CA ILE A 3 5.07 -3.99 27.04
C ILE A 3 4.70 -2.70 27.76
N GLY A 4 5.71 -1.99 28.28
CA GLY A 4 5.58 -0.69 28.91
C GLY A 4 5.46 0.46 27.90
N ILE A 5 4.92 1.59 28.35
CA ILE A 5 4.77 2.80 27.51
C ILE A 5 6.12 3.29 26.96
N ASN A 6 7.19 3.16 27.74
CA ASN A 6 8.53 3.58 27.32
C ASN A 6 9.05 2.75 26.14
N GLU A 7 8.73 1.45 26.11
CA GLU A 7 9.14 0.54 25.03
C GLU A 7 8.35 0.83 23.75
N LEU A 8 7.07 1.19 23.88
CA LEU A 8 6.27 1.68 22.75
C LEU A 8 6.86 2.98 22.17
N ILE A 9 7.19 3.94 23.03
CA ILE A 9 7.80 5.21 22.59
C ILE A 9 9.12 4.94 21.87
N GLU A 10 9.95 4.04 22.39
CA GLU A 10 11.21 3.68 21.74
C GLU A 10 10.97 3.02 20.37
N ALA A 11 10.02 2.10 20.26
CA ALA A 11 9.66 1.45 19.01
C ALA A 11 9.20 2.44 17.94
N TYR A 12 8.35 3.41 18.29
CA TYR A 12 7.92 4.46 17.37
C TYR A 12 9.03 5.47 17.04
N SER A 13 9.95 5.75 17.99
CA SER A 13 11.09 6.63 17.72
C SER A 13 12.04 6.07 16.65
N ARG A 14 12.09 4.73 16.50
CA ARG A 14 12.87 4.07 15.45
C ARG A 14 12.28 4.31 14.07
N ILE A 15 10.95 4.41 13.94
CA ILE A 15 10.28 4.68 12.65
C ILE A 15 10.82 5.95 12.00
N ALA A 16 10.98 7.03 12.78
CA ALA A 16 11.46 8.32 12.28
C ALA A 16 12.93 8.27 11.80
N LYS A 17 13.73 7.31 12.27
CA LYS A 17 15.15 7.19 11.94
C LYS A 17 15.44 6.13 10.86
N VAL A 18 14.53 5.19 10.66
CA VAL A 18 14.74 4.03 9.79
C VAL A 18 14.31 4.34 8.35
N THR A 19 15.27 4.24 7.43
CA THR A 19 15.11 4.54 6.00
C THR A 19 13.96 3.78 5.33
N HIS A 20 13.64 2.57 5.78
CA HIS A 20 12.58 1.74 5.19
C HIS A 20 11.19 2.39 5.27
N TYR A 21 10.85 3.02 6.40
CA TYR A 21 9.56 3.71 6.55
C TYR A 21 9.49 4.95 5.67
N HIS A 22 10.60 5.68 5.51
CA HIS A 22 10.65 6.86 4.62
C HIS A 22 10.44 6.49 3.16
N ILE A 23 11.08 5.41 2.67
CA ILE A 23 10.88 4.91 1.30
C ILE A 23 9.41 4.50 1.09
N PHE A 24 8.83 3.80 2.08
CA PHE A 24 7.43 3.38 2.03
C PHE A 24 6.46 4.57 1.97
N ILE A 25 6.63 5.55 2.86
CA ILE A 25 5.80 6.76 2.87
C ILE A 25 5.94 7.53 1.56
N LEU A 26 7.17 7.66 1.05
CA LEU A 26 7.42 8.34 -0.22
C LEU A 26 6.71 7.64 -1.38
N ALA A 27 6.77 6.31 -1.45
CA ALA A 27 6.09 5.54 -2.48
C ALA A 27 4.56 5.77 -2.45
N ILE A 28 3.96 5.81 -1.27
CA ILE A 28 2.52 6.10 -1.11
C ILE A 28 2.17 7.52 -1.54
N ILE A 29 2.96 8.51 -1.12
CA ILE A 29 2.72 9.92 -1.49
C ILE A 29 2.77 10.06 -3.00
N LEU A 30 3.78 9.48 -3.64
CA LEU A 30 3.88 9.48 -5.11
C LEU A 30 2.69 8.76 -5.75
N ASP A 31 2.25 7.64 -5.18
CA ASP A 31 1.12 6.87 -5.72
C ASP A 31 -0.19 7.66 -5.66
N ILE A 32 -0.44 8.35 -4.55
CA ILE A 32 -1.58 9.26 -4.40
C ILE A 32 -1.51 10.39 -5.43
N ILE A 33 -0.36 11.06 -5.56
CA ILE A 33 -0.17 12.17 -6.50
C ILE A 33 -0.40 11.71 -7.94
N THR A 34 0.24 10.60 -8.35
CA THR A 34 0.09 10.05 -9.69
C THR A 34 -1.33 9.55 -9.96
N GLY A 35 -2.01 9.00 -8.95
CA GLY A 35 -3.42 8.60 -9.04
C GLY A 35 -4.34 9.78 -9.29
N TYR A 36 -4.11 10.92 -8.63
CA TYR A 36 -4.86 12.16 -8.90
C TYR A 36 -4.59 12.70 -10.31
N ILE A 37 -3.32 12.72 -10.74
CA ILE A 37 -2.97 13.16 -12.09
C ILE A 37 -3.66 12.28 -13.14
N LYS A 38 -3.62 10.96 -12.96
CA LYS A 38 -4.34 10.00 -13.81
C LYS A 38 -5.83 10.30 -13.87
N ALA A 39 -6.48 10.53 -12.74
CA ALA A 39 -7.93 10.80 -12.70
C ALA A 39 -8.29 12.07 -13.50
N VAL A 40 -7.42 13.10 -13.47
CA VAL A 40 -7.57 14.30 -14.30
C VAL A 40 -7.36 13.99 -15.79
N VAL A 41 -6.31 13.24 -16.14
CA VAL A 41 -5.97 12.90 -17.55
C VAL A 41 -7.06 12.03 -18.19
N VAL A 42 -7.55 11.03 -17.47
CA VAL A 42 -8.60 10.09 -17.92
C VAL A 42 -10.01 10.73 -17.82
N LYS A 43 -10.12 11.92 -17.22
CA LYS A 43 -11.39 12.65 -16.98
C LYS A 43 -12.40 11.87 -16.13
N ASP A 44 -11.91 11.00 -15.25
CA ASP A 44 -12.71 10.18 -14.34
C ASP A 44 -12.57 10.70 -12.90
N LEU A 45 -13.12 11.90 -12.67
CA LEU A 45 -13.06 12.59 -11.39
C LEU A 45 -14.36 12.38 -10.60
N ASP A 46 -14.50 11.21 -10.00
CA ASP A 46 -15.54 10.95 -9.00
C ASP A 46 -14.97 11.06 -7.58
N SER A 47 -15.60 11.92 -6.76
CA SER A 47 -15.21 12.14 -5.36
C SER A 47 -15.32 10.89 -4.49
N LYS A 48 -16.25 9.97 -4.82
CA LYS A 48 -16.38 8.68 -4.13
C LYS A 48 -15.21 7.75 -4.43
N VAL A 49 -14.73 7.75 -5.68
CA VAL A 49 -13.56 6.97 -6.12
C VAL A 49 -12.30 7.50 -5.45
N GLY A 50 -12.12 8.83 -5.42
CA GLY A 50 -11.00 9.46 -4.71
C GLY A 50 -10.97 9.16 -3.21
N LEU A 51 -12.12 9.25 -2.53
CA LEU A 51 -12.22 8.94 -1.10
C LEU A 51 -11.90 7.47 -0.81
N LYS A 52 -12.41 6.55 -1.64
CA LYS A 52 -12.10 5.11 -1.51
C LYS A 52 -10.61 4.84 -1.69
N GLY A 53 -9.96 5.54 -2.63
CA GLY A 53 -8.50 5.48 -2.83
C GLY A 53 -7.73 5.93 -1.60
N ILE A 54 -8.02 7.12 -1.08
CA ILE A 54 -7.39 7.65 0.15
C ILE A 54 -7.58 6.69 1.32
N LEU A 55 -8.80 6.18 1.52
CA LEU A 55 -9.09 5.27 2.63
C LEU A 55 -8.24 3.99 2.53
N LYS A 56 -8.09 3.42 1.32
CA LYS A 56 -7.22 2.25 1.10
C LYS A 56 -5.77 2.54 1.49
N HIS A 57 -5.22 3.68 1.06
CA HIS A 57 -3.85 4.06 1.41
C HIS A 57 -3.69 4.26 2.91
N LEU A 58 -4.64 4.94 3.56
CA LEU A 58 -4.61 5.19 5.00
C LEU A 58 -4.72 3.89 5.80
N SER A 59 -5.56 2.94 5.39
CA SER A 59 -5.67 1.62 6.01
C SER A 59 -4.35 0.85 5.95
N VAL A 60 -3.65 0.89 4.81
CA VAL A 60 -2.36 0.20 4.64
C VAL A 60 -1.26 0.89 5.47
N VAL A 61 -1.24 2.22 5.52
CA VAL A 61 -0.33 2.96 6.42
C VAL A 61 -0.61 2.59 7.88
N GLY A 62 -1.87 2.60 8.29
CA GLY A 62 -2.29 2.20 9.63
C GLY A 62 -1.83 0.78 9.98
N LEU A 63 -1.98 -0.17 9.06
CA LEU A 63 -1.49 -1.54 9.23
C LEU A 63 0.02 -1.59 9.48
N VAL A 64 0.81 -0.91 8.66
CA VAL A 64 2.29 -0.91 8.78
C VAL A 64 2.72 -0.27 10.11
N PHE A 65 2.13 0.87 10.47
CA PHE A 65 2.47 1.60 11.69
C PHE A 65 1.94 0.93 12.96
N LEU A 66 0.93 0.08 12.85
CA LEU A 66 0.47 -0.73 13.97
C LEU A 66 1.33 -1.98 14.11
N VAL A 67 1.45 -2.79 13.06
CA VAL A 67 2.03 -4.14 13.14
C VAL A 67 3.56 -4.11 13.22
N CYS A 68 4.24 -3.30 12.40
CA CYS A 68 5.69 -3.37 12.30
C CYS A 68 6.39 -3.01 13.62
N PRO A 69 6.01 -1.96 14.37
CA PRO A 69 6.62 -1.66 15.67
C PRO A 69 6.51 -2.80 16.67
N TYR A 70 5.37 -3.50 16.74
CA TYR A 70 5.24 -4.70 17.58
C TYR A 70 6.18 -5.82 17.14
N MET A 71 6.34 -6.03 15.83
CA MET A 71 7.27 -7.04 15.32
C MET A 71 8.73 -6.73 15.69
N TRP A 72 9.11 -5.45 15.72
CA TRP A 72 10.43 -5.04 16.22
C TRP A 72 10.59 -5.33 17.71
N LEU A 73 9.57 -5.05 18.52
CA LEU A 73 9.58 -5.36 19.96
C LEU A 73 9.68 -6.85 20.26
N LEU A 74 9.06 -7.69 19.43
CA LEU A 74 9.13 -9.14 19.53
C LEU A 74 10.44 -9.75 18.99
N GLY A 75 11.37 -8.94 18.49
CA GLY A 75 12.63 -9.41 17.90
C GLY A 75 12.53 -9.89 16.45
N TYR A 76 11.36 -9.74 15.81
CA TYR A 76 11.10 -10.12 14.42
C TYR A 76 11.33 -8.97 13.42
N GLY A 77 12.34 -8.12 13.66
CA GLY A 77 12.64 -6.96 12.83
C GLY A 77 12.84 -7.28 11.34
N GLY A 78 13.47 -8.43 11.03
CA GLY A 78 13.63 -8.88 9.65
C GLY A 78 12.31 -9.14 8.92
N ILE A 79 11.32 -9.70 9.61
CA ILE A 79 9.97 -9.92 9.05
C ILE A 79 9.25 -8.57 8.88
N ALA A 80 9.43 -7.62 9.79
CA ALA A 80 8.88 -6.27 9.66
C ALA A 80 9.44 -5.55 8.42
N VAL A 81 10.75 -5.65 8.18
CA VAL A 81 11.39 -5.08 6.99
C VAL A 81 10.86 -5.75 5.71
N PHE A 82 10.75 -7.07 5.70
CA PHE A 82 10.18 -7.81 4.58
C PHE A 82 8.74 -7.38 4.27
N LEU A 83 7.91 -7.20 5.30
CA LEU A 83 6.54 -6.73 5.17
C LEU A 83 6.48 -5.32 4.57
N ILE A 84 7.28 -4.38 5.10
CA ILE A 84 7.37 -3.01 4.59
C ILE A 84 7.72 -3.03 3.10
N TYR A 85 8.80 -3.73 2.70
CA TYR A 85 9.22 -3.78 1.30
C TYR A 85 8.23 -4.49 0.39
N SER A 86 7.60 -5.57 0.85
CA SER A 86 6.57 -6.28 0.07
C SER A 86 5.40 -5.35 -0.22
N ILE A 87 4.94 -4.58 0.77
CA ILE A 87 3.89 -3.59 0.58
C ILE A 87 4.40 -2.42 -0.29
N THR A 88 5.61 -1.90 -0.06
CA THR A 88 6.21 -0.87 -0.92
C THR A 88 6.26 -1.30 -2.39
N LEU A 89 6.55 -2.57 -2.67
CA LEU A 89 6.53 -3.08 -4.04
C LEU A 89 5.14 -2.97 -4.68
N THR A 90 4.07 -3.23 -3.93
CA THR A 90 2.70 -3.03 -4.43
C THR A 90 2.42 -1.57 -4.79
N TYR A 91 3.01 -0.61 -4.07
CA TYR A 91 2.94 0.81 -4.40
C TYR A 91 3.75 1.18 -5.64
N VAL A 92 4.94 0.59 -5.81
CA VAL A 92 5.72 0.74 -7.05
C VAL A 92 4.93 0.22 -8.26
N ILE A 93 4.22 -0.89 -8.10
CA ILE A 93 3.34 -1.43 -9.14
C ILE A 93 2.22 -0.43 -9.49
N SER A 94 1.52 0.09 -8.48
CA SER A 94 0.44 1.08 -8.67
C SER A 94 0.95 2.36 -9.34
N LEU A 95 2.16 2.82 -8.98
CA LEU A 95 2.82 3.95 -9.63
C LEU A 95 3.02 3.72 -11.13
N ILE A 96 3.45 2.52 -11.52
CA ILE A 96 3.67 2.17 -12.92
C ILE A 96 2.34 2.14 -13.68
N GLU A 97 1.27 1.59 -13.08
CA GLU A 97 -0.07 1.61 -13.67
C GLU A 97 -0.61 3.04 -13.84
N ASN A 98 -0.35 3.92 -12.88
CA ASN A 98 -0.75 5.32 -12.96
C ASN A 98 0.02 6.05 -14.03
N TYR A 99 1.32 5.79 -14.13
CA TYR A 99 2.18 6.34 -15.16
C TYR A 99 1.79 5.89 -16.57
N ASP A 100 1.49 4.60 -16.78
CA ASP A 100 1.04 4.06 -18.07
C ASP A 100 -0.26 4.74 -18.56
N ALA A 101 -1.19 5.01 -17.64
CA ALA A 101 -2.42 5.72 -17.96
C ALA A 101 -2.19 7.19 -18.32
N ILE A 102 -1.17 7.83 -17.73
CA ILE A 102 -0.79 9.22 -18.03
C ILE A 102 -0.01 9.32 -19.35
N SER A 103 0.88 8.36 -19.63
CA SER A 103 1.72 8.32 -20.83
C SER A 103 1.68 6.94 -21.51
N PRO A 104 0.59 6.64 -22.24
CA PRO A 104 0.39 5.33 -22.84
C PRO A 104 1.49 5.01 -23.85
N GLY A 105 2.07 3.80 -23.74
CA GLY A 105 3.06 3.28 -24.70
C GLY A 105 4.52 3.58 -24.36
N THR A 106 4.79 4.20 -23.21
CA THR A 106 6.16 4.38 -22.70
C THR A 106 6.70 3.15 -21.99
N LEU A 107 5.82 2.24 -21.53
CA LEU A 107 6.19 1.04 -20.79
C LEU A 107 6.18 -0.22 -21.68
N PRO A 108 7.12 -1.16 -21.44
CA PRO A 108 7.13 -2.46 -22.10
C PRO A 108 5.81 -3.24 -21.94
N PRO A 109 5.28 -3.90 -23.00
CA PRO A 109 4.00 -4.62 -22.95
C PRO A 109 3.91 -5.74 -21.90
N TRP A 110 5.05 -6.30 -21.48
CA TRP A 110 5.09 -7.38 -20.47
C TRP A 110 4.73 -6.88 -19.07
N LEU A 111 5.01 -5.61 -18.75
CA LEU A 111 4.65 -5.00 -17.46
C LEU A 111 3.14 -4.88 -17.34
N GLY A 112 2.46 -4.34 -18.36
CA GLY A 112 1.00 -4.24 -18.37
C GLY A 112 0.29 -5.59 -18.25
N GLN A 113 0.84 -6.66 -18.84
CA GLN A 113 0.29 -8.02 -18.71
C GLN A 113 0.48 -8.62 -17.31
N PHE A 114 1.61 -8.36 -16.65
CA PHE A 114 1.86 -8.82 -15.29
C PHE A 114 0.91 -8.15 -14.30
N PHE A 115 0.67 -6.84 -14.45
CA PHE A 115 -0.20 -6.07 -13.56
C PHE A 115 -1.69 -6.41 -13.69
N ARG A 116 -2.18 -6.60 -14.93
CA ARG A 116 -3.55 -7.04 -15.17
C ARG A 116 -3.88 -8.35 -14.45
N ARG A 117 -2.94 -9.31 -14.43
CA ARG A 117 -3.11 -10.59 -13.74
C ARG A 117 -3.21 -10.41 -12.21
N THR A 118 -2.30 -9.65 -11.61
CA THR A 118 -2.32 -9.39 -10.16
C THR A 118 -3.62 -8.70 -9.71
N LYS A 119 -4.15 -7.76 -10.52
CA LYS A 119 -5.42 -7.09 -10.22
C LYS A 119 -6.61 -8.04 -10.32
N GLU A 120 -6.68 -8.87 -11.36
CA GLU A 120 -7.74 -9.88 -11.53
C GLU A 120 -7.75 -10.91 -10.39
N ASP A 121 -6.59 -11.26 -9.84
CA ASP A 121 -6.48 -12.20 -8.72
C ASP A 121 -6.95 -11.57 -7.39
N ILE A 122 -6.66 -10.28 -7.16
CA ILE A 122 -7.12 -9.55 -5.96
C ILE A 122 -8.64 -9.32 -6.00
N ASP A 123 -9.21 -8.92 -7.14
CA ASP A 123 -10.65 -8.61 -7.26
C ASP A 123 -11.53 -9.87 -7.07
N LYS A 124 -10.99 -11.06 -7.40
CA LYS A 124 -11.65 -12.34 -7.13
C LYS A 124 -11.71 -12.70 -5.65
N MET A 125 -10.75 -12.23 -4.84
CA MET A 125 -10.73 -12.46 -3.39
C MET A 125 -11.75 -11.56 -2.65
N ASP A 126 -12.06 -10.37 -3.16
CA ASP A 126 -12.88 -9.37 -2.46
C ASP A 126 -14.41 -9.64 -2.52
N ILE A 127 -14.90 -10.44 -3.49
CA ILE A 127 -16.35 -10.63 -3.70
C ILE A 127 -16.87 -12.00 -3.23
N THR A 128 -16.02 -13.03 -3.25
CA THR A 128 -16.47 -14.41 -3.05
C THR A 128 -16.64 -14.76 -1.56
N ASP A 129 -15.88 -14.13 -0.67
CA ASP A 129 -15.88 -14.44 0.76
C ASP A 129 -16.88 -13.59 1.57
N LEU A 130 -17.15 -12.35 1.18
CA LEU A 130 -18.14 -11.49 1.85
C LEU A 130 -19.59 -11.97 1.63
N LYS A 131 -19.89 -12.58 0.48
CA LYS A 131 -21.21 -13.17 0.20
C LYS A 131 -21.49 -14.47 0.96
N ARG A 132 -20.47 -15.07 1.57
CA ARG A 132 -20.59 -16.31 2.35
C ARG A 132 -20.93 -16.05 3.81
N ILE A 133 -20.45 -14.94 4.36
CA ILE A 133 -20.68 -14.53 5.76
C ILE A 133 -22.13 -14.05 5.97
N ASP A 134 -22.78 -13.50 4.95
CA ASP A 134 -24.19 -13.05 5.02
C ASP A 134 -25.21 -14.19 4.81
N LYS A 135 -24.73 -15.43 4.68
CA LYS A 135 -25.55 -16.63 4.42
C LYS A 135 -25.44 -17.72 5.49
N GLU A 136 -24.68 -17.50 6.57
CA GLU A 136 -24.65 -18.35 7.77
C GLU A 136 -25.28 -17.60 8.95
#